data_AF-A0A162RL02-F1
#
_entry.id   AF-A0A162RL02-F1
#
_cell.length_a   1.000
_cell.length_b   1.000
_cell.length_c   1.000
_cell.angle_alpha   90.00
_cell.angle_beta   90.00
_cell.angle_gamma   90.00
#
_symmetry.space_group_name_H-M   'P 1'
#
loop_
_entity.id
_entity.type
_entity.pdbx_description
1 polymer ?
#
loop_
_entity_poly.entity_id
_entity_poly.type
_entity_poly.pdbx_seq_one_letter_code
_entity_poly.pdbx_strand_id
1 'polypeptide(L)'
;ANWGLARINQHDRGDLNQYDYDTMGGSGIDVYVLDTGVYAEHLDFGGRASHSANMIKHEDNTDMGGHGTHVSGKIIGLEYGVAKGAQVKSVKILNKVGDGSTSGLLKGIEHVIQNATPGKSVVNLSLSGPRSRLLDEALDSLVLRYNIPVFVSAGNAGTDACFFSPSSNPNVFAVGATDINDVVPKFSDVGECVAIYAPGAGIVSSYIGGVDSSKSMDGTSMASPHVAGIAANLMS
;
A
#
# COMPACT_ATOMS: atom_id res chain seq x y z
N ALA A 1 17.82 10.90 0.62
CA ALA A 1 18.13 9.47 0.85
C ALA A 1 16.85 8.76 1.29
N ASN A 2 16.43 7.70 0.59
CA ASN A 2 15.25 6.92 0.95
C ASN A 2 15.70 5.49 1.25
N TRP A 3 16.05 5.23 2.52
CA TRP A 3 16.68 3.98 2.94
C TRP A 3 15.83 2.75 2.59
N GLY A 4 14.50 2.86 2.64
CA GLY A 4 13.60 1.75 2.33
C GLY A 4 13.72 1.29 0.88
N LEU A 5 13.81 2.24 -0.07
CA LEU A 5 14.07 1.90 -1.48
C LEU A 5 15.45 1.25 -1.65
N ALA A 6 16.46 1.83 -1.00
CA ALA A 6 17.82 1.30 -1.04
C ALA A 6 18.01 -0.01 -0.25
N ARG A 7 17.02 -0.46 0.53
CA ARG A 7 17.08 -1.74 1.23
C ARG A 7 16.53 -2.87 0.36
N ILE A 8 15.50 -2.59 -0.44
CA ILE A 8 14.81 -3.61 -1.24
C ILE A 8 15.55 -4.00 -2.53
N ASN A 9 16.59 -3.26 -2.92
CA ASN A 9 17.45 -3.58 -4.08
C ASN A 9 18.71 -4.39 -3.71
N GLN A 10 18.87 -4.82 -2.45
CA GLN A 10 20.05 -5.56 -2.00
C GLN A 10 19.70 -6.70 -1.03
N HIS A 11 20.48 -7.78 -1.06
CA HIS A 11 20.31 -8.91 -0.13
C HIS A 11 20.92 -8.60 1.24
N ASP A 12 22.21 -8.31 1.25
CA ASP A 12 22.96 -7.90 2.43
C ASP A 12 22.84 -6.39 2.65
N ARG A 13 22.89 -5.95 3.91
CA ARG A 13 22.85 -4.54 4.25
C ARG A 13 24.14 -3.83 3.80
N GLY A 14 24.05 -3.04 2.75
CA GLY A 14 25.14 -2.24 2.18
C GLY A 14 24.87 -0.73 2.25
N ASP A 15 25.16 -0.03 1.16
CA ASP A 15 24.85 1.39 1.04
C ASP A 15 23.33 1.60 0.95
N LEU A 16 22.80 2.52 1.75
CA LEU A 16 21.36 2.85 1.80
C LEU A 16 21.03 4.18 1.12
N ASN A 17 21.90 4.64 0.24
CA ASN A 17 21.73 5.88 -0.52
C ASN A 17 21.34 5.69 -1.99
N GLN A 18 21.41 4.47 -2.52
CA GLN A 18 21.14 4.18 -3.93
C GLN A 18 19.99 3.20 -4.10
N TYR A 19 19.12 3.48 -5.07
CA TYR A 19 18.05 2.60 -5.51
C TYR A 19 18.13 2.45 -7.02
N ASP A 20 18.57 1.27 -7.46
CA ASP A 20 18.57 0.88 -8.86
C ASP A 20 17.17 0.36 -9.20
N TYR A 21 16.51 1.01 -10.16
CA TYR A 21 15.15 0.69 -10.55
C TYR A 21 15.06 0.32 -12.03
N ASP A 22 14.09 -0.54 -12.36
CA ASP A 22 13.79 -0.87 -13.74
C ASP A 22 13.23 0.34 -14.47
N THR A 23 13.74 0.62 -15.67
CA THR A 23 13.26 1.71 -16.54
C THR A 23 11.79 1.59 -16.95
N MET A 24 11.24 0.38 -17.04
CA MET A 24 9.82 0.12 -17.23
C MET A 24 9.03 0.45 -15.96
N GLY A 25 9.60 0.14 -14.79
CA GLY A 25 9.09 0.58 -13.49
C GLY A 25 7.62 0.28 -13.22
N GLY A 26 7.06 -0.83 -13.74
CA GLY A 26 5.64 -1.14 -13.57
C GLY A 26 4.71 -0.49 -14.60
N SER A 27 5.26 0.02 -15.72
CA SER A 27 4.45 0.61 -16.80
C SER A 27 3.35 -0.34 -17.27
N GLY A 28 2.14 0.19 -17.44
CA GLY A 28 0.97 -0.59 -17.84
C GLY A 28 0.28 -1.35 -16.71
N ILE A 29 0.78 -1.24 -15.47
CA ILE A 29 0.15 -1.82 -14.27
C ILE A 29 -0.58 -0.74 -13.48
N ASP A 30 -1.83 -1.07 -13.11
CA ASP A 30 -2.66 -0.26 -12.23
C ASP A 30 -2.57 -0.77 -10.79
N VAL A 31 -2.26 0.12 -9.86
CA VAL A 31 -2.26 -0.17 -8.43
C VAL A 31 -3.48 0.49 -7.78
N TYR A 32 -4.44 -0.32 -7.35
CA TYR A 32 -5.59 0.16 -6.61
C TYR A 32 -5.21 0.34 -5.14
N VAL A 33 -5.30 1.58 -4.65
CA VAL A 33 -4.96 1.93 -3.26
C VAL A 33 -6.25 2.23 -2.51
N LEU A 34 -6.62 1.35 -1.57
CA LEU A 34 -7.80 1.50 -0.73
C LEU A 34 -7.39 2.14 0.61
N ASP A 35 -7.60 3.45 0.74
CA ASP A 35 -7.03 4.24 1.84
C ASP A 35 -7.82 5.56 2.08
N THR A 36 -7.18 6.61 2.63
CA THR A 36 -7.76 7.95 2.88
C THR A 36 -7.95 8.81 1.62
N GLY A 37 -7.59 8.28 0.45
CA GLY A 37 -7.56 9.00 -0.82
C GLY A 37 -6.13 9.19 -1.35
N VAL A 38 -5.97 10.00 -2.39
CA VAL A 38 -4.66 10.44 -2.88
C VAL A 38 -4.72 11.92 -3.22
N TYR A 39 -3.65 12.69 -2.96
CA TYR A 39 -3.50 14.03 -3.52
C TYR A 39 -2.88 13.95 -4.91
N ALA A 40 -3.72 13.79 -5.94
CA ALA A 40 -3.29 13.43 -7.29
C ALA A 40 -2.36 14.47 -7.95
N GLU A 41 -2.47 15.74 -7.54
CA GLU A 41 -1.68 16.86 -8.05
C GLU A 41 -0.25 16.93 -7.48
N HIS A 42 0.15 16.03 -6.58
CA HIS A 42 1.51 15.98 -6.06
C HIS A 42 2.51 15.70 -7.19
N LEU A 43 3.58 16.51 -7.27
CA LEU A 43 4.58 16.47 -8.35
C LEU A 43 5.24 15.10 -8.47
N ASP A 44 5.42 14.41 -7.34
CA ASP A 44 6.00 13.07 -7.29
C ASP A 44 5.21 12.01 -8.08
N PHE A 45 3.92 12.25 -8.34
CA PHE A 45 3.11 11.33 -9.15
C PHE A 45 3.24 11.58 -10.65
N GLY A 46 3.63 12.78 -11.08
CA GLY A 46 3.76 13.12 -12.51
C GLY A 46 2.51 12.83 -13.34
N GLY A 47 1.32 12.97 -12.75
CA GLY A 47 0.03 12.66 -13.40
C GLY A 47 -0.39 11.19 -13.41
N ARG A 48 0.37 10.30 -12.75
CA ARG A 48 0.07 8.85 -12.68
C ARG A 48 -0.83 8.45 -11.51
N ALA A 49 -1.27 9.40 -10.69
CA ALA A 49 -2.26 9.17 -9.65
C ALA A 49 -3.61 9.73 -10.08
N SER A 50 -4.69 8.97 -9.82
CA SER A 50 -6.06 9.39 -10.14
C SER A 50 -7.04 8.94 -9.07
N HIS A 51 -8.17 9.65 -8.94
CA HIS A 51 -9.29 9.22 -8.10
C HIS A 51 -10.19 8.25 -8.89
N SER A 52 -10.41 7.06 -8.34
CA SER A 52 -11.25 6.03 -8.96
C SER A 52 -12.64 5.96 -8.31
N ALA A 53 -12.71 5.99 -6.98
CA ALA A 53 -13.98 6.02 -6.24
C ALA A 53 -13.81 6.61 -4.84
N ASN A 54 -14.92 7.02 -4.23
CA ASN A 54 -14.97 7.55 -2.87
C ASN A 54 -16.21 7.01 -2.13
N MET A 55 -15.97 6.26 -1.06
CA MET A 55 -16.99 5.65 -0.21
C MET A 55 -17.29 6.49 1.04
N ILE A 56 -16.57 7.60 1.23
CA ILE A 56 -16.76 8.53 2.34
C ILE A 56 -17.72 9.64 1.91
N LYS A 57 -18.84 9.72 2.64
CA LYS A 57 -19.82 10.80 2.43
C LYS A 57 -19.30 12.11 3.01
N HIS A 58 -19.63 13.22 2.35
CA HIS A 58 -19.32 14.57 2.80
C HIS A 58 -17.82 14.91 2.87
N GLU A 59 -16.97 14.16 2.17
CA GLU A 59 -15.58 14.52 1.91
C GLU A 59 -15.30 14.48 0.40
N ASP A 60 -14.36 15.33 -0.02
CA ASP A 60 -13.87 15.33 -1.39
C ASP A 60 -13.12 14.03 -1.73
N ASN A 61 -12.96 13.77 -3.02
CA ASN A 61 -12.24 12.60 -3.54
C ASN A 61 -10.74 12.64 -3.22
N THR A 62 -10.21 13.82 -2.93
CA THR A 62 -8.81 14.02 -2.57
C THR A 62 -8.51 13.47 -1.18
N ASP A 63 -7.22 13.23 -0.93
CA ASP A 63 -6.75 12.82 0.38
C ASP A 63 -6.87 13.98 1.38
N MET A 64 -7.52 13.72 2.49
CA MET A 64 -7.65 14.67 3.60
C MET A 64 -6.94 14.20 4.88
N GLY A 65 -6.44 12.95 4.90
CA GLY A 65 -5.70 12.38 6.04
C GLY A 65 -4.19 12.26 5.79
N GLY A 66 -3.77 12.22 4.53
CA GLY A 66 -2.38 12.14 4.11
C GLY A 66 -1.79 10.73 4.05
N HIS A 67 -2.42 9.75 4.70
CA HIS A 67 -1.95 8.38 4.76
C HIS A 67 -1.96 7.73 3.37
N GLY A 68 -3.06 7.85 2.63
CA GLY A 68 -3.19 7.30 1.28
C GLY A 68 -2.26 7.95 0.25
N THR A 69 -1.97 9.25 0.38
CA THR A 69 -0.93 9.93 -0.42
C THR A 69 0.46 9.39 -0.11
N HIS A 70 0.76 9.12 1.16
CA HIS A 70 2.04 8.54 1.59
C HIS A 70 2.24 7.13 1.07
N VAL A 71 1.22 6.28 1.22
CA VAL A 71 1.18 4.92 0.67
C VAL A 71 1.35 4.95 -0.85
N SER A 72 0.58 5.79 -1.55
CA SER A 72 0.65 5.92 -3.02
C SER A 72 2.03 6.41 -3.49
N GLY A 73 2.63 7.38 -2.78
CA GLY A 73 3.98 7.87 -3.03
C GLY A 73 5.02 6.77 -2.96
N LYS A 74 4.85 5.84 -2.01
CA LYS A 74 5.79 4.73 -1.84
C LYS A 74 5.67 3.68 -2.95
N ILE A 75 4.49 3.57 -3.56
CA ILE A 75 4.26 2.68 -4.69
C ILE A 75 4.83 3.32 -5.96
N ILE A 76 4.36 4.52 -6.34
CA ILE A 76 4.58 5.06 -7.70
C ILE A 76 5.40 6.35 -7.78
N GLY A 77 5.79 6.95 -6.67
CA GLY A 77 6.53 8.21 -6.63
C GLY A 77 7.81 8.23 -7.47
N LEU A 78 8.06 9.32 -8.21
CA LEU A 78 9.28 9.53 -8.97
C LEU A 78 10.52 9.57 -8.07
N GLU A 79 10.43 10.19 -6.90
CA GLU A 79 11.44 10.25 -5.85
C GLU A 79 11.26 9.10 -4.85
N TYR A 80 10.04 8.91 -4.33
CA TYR A 80 9.81 8.04 -3.18
C TYR A 80 9.34 6.62 -3.51
N GLY A 81 9.00 6.35 -4.76
CA GLY A 81 8.32 5.13 -5.17
C GLY A 81 9.21 4.01 -5.68
N VAL A 82 8.69 2.79 -5.54
CA VAL A 82 9.30 1.54 -6.05
C VAL A 82 9.04 1.35 -7.55
N ALA A 83 7.79 1.52 -7.99
CA ALA A 83 7.30 1.30 -9.35
C ALA A 83 7.04 2.64 -10.06
N LYS A 84 8.11 3.27 -10.55
CA LYS A 84 8.10 4.65 -11.07
C LYS A 84 7.37 4.83 -12.42
N GLY A 85 6.93 3.76 -13.06
CA GLY A 85 6.15 3.74 -14.29
C GLY A 85 4.70 3.27 -14.10
N ALA A 86 4.34 2.69 -12.95
CA ALA A 86 2.98 2.27 -12.64
C ALA A 86 2.03 3.45 -12.37
N GLN A 87 0.74 3.16 -12.36
CA GLN A 87 -0.33 4.13 -12.09
C GLN A 87 -1.06 3.78 -10.79
N VAL A 88 -1.50 4.78 -10.03
CA VAL A 88 -2.37 4.58 -8.86
C VAL A 88 -3.81 5.00 -9.18
N LYS A 89 -4.72 4.10 -8.85
CA LYS A 89 -6.17 4.33 -8.84
C LYS A 89 -6.66 4.33 -7.40
N SER A 90 -6.85 5.52 -6.85
CA SER A 90 -7.26 5.71 -5.45
C SER A 90 -8.73 5.35 -5.26
N VAL A 91 -9.00 4.49 -4.28
CA VAL A 91 -10.35 4.15 -3.81
C VAL A 91 -10.46 4.60 -2.36
N LYS A 92 -11.05 5.77 -2.13
CA LYS A 92 -11.13 6.37 -0.80
C LYS A 92 -12.17 5.64 0.05
N ILE A 93 -11.72 4.95 1.09
CA ILE A 93 -12.55 4.17 2.02
C ILE A 93 -12.40 4.61 3.48
N LEU A 94 -11.44 5.49 3.76
CA LEU A 94 -11.19 6.10 5.07
C LEU A 94 -11.33 7.63 4.96
N ASN A 95 -11.85 8.26 6.01
CA ASN A 95 -12.03 9.70 6.08
C ASN A 95 -10.72 10.41 6.51
N LYS A 96 -10.77 11.73 6.70
CA LYS A 96 -9.59 12.54 7.09
C LYS A 96 -8.89 12.15 8.39
N VAL A 97 -9.57 11.43 9.30
CA VAL A 97 -8.98 10.95 10.56
C VAL A 97 -8.64 9.45 10.52
N GLY A 98 -8.83 8.79 9.37
CA GLY A 98 -8.57 7.37 9.20
C GLY A 98 -9.74 6.45 9.55
N ASP A 99 -10.94 6.99 9.79
CA ASP A 99 -12.11 6.17 10.09
C ASP A 99 -12.81 5.72 8.81
N GLY A 100 -13.26 4.46 8.80
CA GLY A 100 -14.06 3.88 7.72
C GLY A 100 -15.13 2.94 8.27
N SER A 101 -15.86 2.32 7.35
CA SER A 101 -16.85 1.29 7.70
C SER A 101 -16.60 0.02 6.88
N THR A 102 -16.92 -1.14 7.46
CA THR A 102 -16.82 -2.42 6.75
C THR A 102 -17.64 -2.40 5.46
N SER A 103 -18.82 -1.76 5.46
CA SER A 103 -19.65 -1.63 4.25
C SER A 103 -19.00 -0.73 3.19
N GLY A 104 -18.30 0.34 3.59
CA GLY A 104 -17.50 1.17 2.68
C GLY A 104 -16.32 0.40 2.08
N LEU A 105 -15.60 -0.37 2.90
CA LEU A 105 -14.50 -1.23 2.45
C LEU A 105 -14.98 -2.28 1.43
N LEU A 106 -16.08 -2.98 1.71
CA LEU A 106 -16.62 -3.99 0.79
C LEU A 106 -17.09 -3.38 -0.54
N LYS A 107 -17.70 -2.19 -0.51
CA LYS A 107 -18.03 -1.44 -1.74
C LYS A 107 -16.79 -0.99 -2.50
N GLY A 108 -15.72 -0.62 -1.78
CA GLY A 108 -14.41 -0.35 -2.38
C GLY A 108 -13.86 -1.56 -3.12
N ILE A 109 -13.90 -2.74 -2.49
CA ILE A 109 -13.47 -4.01 -3.11
C ILE A 109 -14.33 -4.35 -4.33
N GLU A 110 -15.65 -4.20 -4.23
CA GLU A 110 -16.57 -4.41 -5.36
C GLU A 110 -16.24 -3.47 -6.53
N HIS A 111 -15.95 -2.20 -6.26
CA HIS A 111 -15.51 -1.25 -7.27
C HIS A 111 -14.22 -1.70 -7.96
N VAL A 112 -13.23 -2.23 -7.21
CA VAL A 112 -12.02 -2.78 -7.81
C VAL A 112 -12.35 -3.97 -8.71
N ILE A 113 -13.17 -4.91 -8.25
CA ILE A 113 -13.59 -6.09 -9.04
C ILE A 113 -14.21 -5.66 -10.40
N GLN A 114 -15.00 -4.59 -10.41
CA GLN A 114 -15.69 -4.12 -11.61
C GLN A 114 -14.79 -3.35 -12.58
N ASN A 115 -13.69 -2.75 -12.11
CA ASN A 115 -12.91 -1.79 -12.90
C ASN A 115 -11.45 -2.21 -13.14
N ALA A 116 -10.91 -3.11 -12.33
CA ALA A 116 -9.55 -3.60 -12.47
C ALA A 116 -9.41 -4.52 -13.68
N THR A 117 -8.22 -4.53 -14.27
CA THR A 117 -7.90 -5.43 -15.38
C THR A 117 -7.11 -6.63 -14.85
N PRO A 118 -7.68 -7.85 -14.84
CA PRO A 118 -6.97 -9.06 -14.45
C PRO A 118 -5.61 -9.19 -15.12
N GLY A 119 -4.57 -9.53 -14.34
CA GLY A 119 -3.19 -9.63 -14.82
C GLY A 119 -2.48 -8.29 -15.09
N LYS A 120 -3.17 -7.15 -14.97
CA LYS A 120 -2.59 -5.79 -15.07
C LYS A 120 -2.96 -4.89 -13.89
N SER A 121 -3.41 -5.48 -12.80
CA SER A 121 -3.81 -4.75 -11.61
C SER A 121 -3.39 -5.45 -10.34
N VAL A 122 -2.99 -4.67 -9.34
CA VAL A 122 -2.71 -5.13 -7.97
C VAL A 122 -3.47 -4.23 -6.99
N VAL A 123 -3.70 -4.72 -5.77
CA VAL A 123 -4.36 -3.96 -4.69
C VAL A 123 -3.41 -3.79 -3.53
N ASN A 124 -3.29 -2.56 -3.01
CA ASN A 124 -2.71 -2.31 -1.69
C ASN A 124 -3.80 -1.85 -0.71
N LEU A 125 -3.85 -2.51 0.44
CA LEU A 125 -4.81 -2.25 1.51
C LEU A 125 -4.05 -2.09 2.84
N SER A 126 -3.62 -0.87 3.14
CA SER A 126 -2.82 -0.54 4.34
C SER A 126 -3.71 -0.31 5.57
N LEU A 127 -4.54 -1.29 5.93
CA LEU A 127 -5.39 -1.28 7.12
C LEU A 127 -5.37 -2.64 7.82
N SER A 128 -5.64 -2.62 9.12
CA SER A 128 -5.88 -3.82 9.92
C SER A 128 -7.06 -3.58 10.85
N GLY A 129 -7.83 -4.64 11.12
CA GLY A 129 -8.98 -4.60 12.01
C GLY A 129 -9.31 -5.99 12.58
N PRO A 130 -10.38 -6.09 13.37
CA PRO A 130 -10.83 -7.38 13.92
C PRO A 130 -11.06 -8.42 12.81
N ARG A 131 -10.86 -9.71 13.13
CA ARG A 131 -11.13 -10.80 12.19
C ARG A 131 -12.52 -10.68 11.57
N SER A 132 -12.57 -10.82 10.25
CA SER A 132 -13.80 -10.65 9.48
C SER A 132 -13.83 -11.62 8.32
N ARG A 133 -14.59 -12.71 8.50
CA ARG A 133 -14.83 -13.70 7.44
C ARG A 133 -15.37 -13.07 6.16
N LEU A 134 -16.24 -12.06 6.30
CA LEU A 134 -16.82 -11.34 5.16
C LEU A 134 -15.77 -10.55 4.37
N LEU A 135 -14.79 -9.95 5.05
CA LEU A 135 -13.68 -9.28 4.39
C LEU A 135 -12.77 -10.32 3.71
N ASP A 136 -12.45 -11.40 4.41
CA ASP A 136 -11.60 -12.47 3.87
C ASP A 136 -12.21 -13.06 2.58
N GLU A 137 -13.51 -13.38 2.56
CA GLU A 137 -14.21 -13.89 1.38
C GLU A 137 -14.24 -12.88 0.21
N ALA A 138 -14.31 -11.57 0.50
CA ALA A 138 -14.26 -10.53 -0.52
C ALA A 138 -12.86 -10.41 -1.17
N LEU A 139 -11.81 -10.55 -0.37
CA LEU A 139 -10.42 -10.55 -0.85
C LEU A 139 -10.07 -11.84 -1.59
N ASP A 140 -10.58 -12.99 -1.14
CA ASP A 140 -10.45 -14.26 -1.86
C ASP A 140 -11.02 -14.17 -3.27
N SER A 141 -12.12 -13.42 -3.46
CA SER A 141 -12.70 -13.18 -4.78
C SER A 141 -11.72 -12.44 -5.70
N LEU A 142 -11.10 -11.35 -5.22
CA LEU A 142 -10.09 -10.60 -5.99
C LEU A 142 -8.94 -11.51 -6.44
N VAL A 143 -8.39 -12.29 -5.52
CA VAL A 143 -7.21 -13.12 -5.79
C VAL A 143 -7.57 -14.33 -6.64
N LEU A 144 -8.50 -15.17 -6.18
CA LEU A 144 -8.74 -16.50 -6.75
C LEU A 144 -9.63 -16.47 -8.01
N ARG A 145 -10.51 -15.47 -8.14
CA ARG A 145 -11.45 -15.38 -9.28
C ARG A 145 -11.03 -14.35 -10.31
N TYR A 146 -10.52 -13.21 -9.87
CA TYR A 146 -10.15 -12.11 -10.75
C TYR A 146 -8.64 -12.01 -11.00
N ASN A 147 -7.82 -12.87 -10.39
CA ASN A 147 -6.36 -12.90 -10.57
C ASN A 147 -5.71 -11.53 -10.31
N ILE A 148 -6.15 -10.87 -9.23
CA ILE A 148 -5.63 -9.59 -8.75
C ILE A 148 -4.96 -9.83 -7.40
N PRO A 149 -3.62 -9.79 -7.31
CA PRO A 149 -2.93 -9.97 -6.05
C PRO A 149 -3.21 -8.81 -5.10
N VAL A 150 -3.32 -9.12 -3.81
CA VAL A 150 -3.66 -8.17 -2.75
C VAL A 150 -2.54 -8.15 -1.71
N PHE A 151 -2.04 -6.95 -1.43
CA PHE A 151 -1.00 -6.67 -0.43
C PHE A 151 -1.63 -5.89 0.71
N VAL A 152 -1.40 -6.37 1.94
CA VAL A 152 -2.03 -5.81 3.14
C VAL A 152 -1.01 -5.57 4.24
N SER A 153 -1.29 -4.65 5.14
CA SER A 153 -0.47 -4.49 6.34
C SER A 153 -0.70 -5.64 7.32
N ALA A 154 0.37 -6.17 7.92
CA ALA A 154 0.23 -7.21 8.95
C ALA A 154 -0.49 -6.72 10.22
N GLY A 155 -0.35 -5.42 10.51
CA GLY A 155 -0.89 -4.75 11.70
C GLY A 155 0.21 -4.18 12.60
N ASN A 156 -0.19 -3.36 13.58
CA ASN A 156 0.73 -2.53 14.39
C ASN A 156 0.55 -2.75 15.91
N ALA A 157 0.07 -3.92 16.34
CA ALA A 157 -0.23 -4.21 17.75
C ALA A 157 0.92 -4.94 18.48
N GLY A 158 1.99 -5.32 17.77
CA GLY A 158 3.11 -6.08 18.34
C GLY A 158 2.71 -7.50 18.75
N THR A 159 1.74 -8.10 18.06
CA THR A 159 1.16 -9.42 18.39
C THR A 159 1.12 -10.32 17.15
N ASP A 160 0.43 -11.45 17.27
CA ASP A 160 0.22 -12.38 16.16
C ASP A 160 -0.72 -11.78 15.10
N ALA A 161 -0.21 -11.62 13.86
CA ALA A 161 -0.97 -11.12 12.71
C ALA A 161 -2.19 -12.01 12.39
N CYS A 162 -2.18 -13.29 12.79
CA CYS A 162 -3.29 -14.20 12.59
C CYS A 162 -4.55 -13.82 13.40
N PHE A 163 -4.46 -12.88 14.36
CA PHE A 163 -5.62 -12.36 15.10
C PHE A 163 -6.41 -11.27 14.38
N PHE A 164 -5.98 -10.84 13.19
CA PHE A 164 -6.61 -9.72 12.48
C PHE A 164 -7.03 -10.10 11.06
N SER A 165 -7.94 -9.31 10.50
CA SER A 165 -8.20 -9.30 9.05
C SER A 165 -7.79 -7.93 8.51
N PRO A 166 -7.23 -7.87 7.29
CA PRO A 166 -7.09 -8.96 6.32
C PRO A 166 -5.84 -9.85 6.50
N SER A 167 -4.95 -9.55 7.45
CA SER A 167 -3.64 -10.20 7.55
C SER A 167 -3.68 -11.72 7.81
N SER A 168 -4.74 -12.25 8.41
CA SER A 168 -4.91 -13.70 8.60
C SER A 168 -5.43 -14.47 7.38
N ASN A 169 -5.75 -13.80 6.27
CA ASN A 169 -6.20 -14.47 5.05
C ASN A 169 -4.99 -15.09 4.31
N PRO A 170 -4.96 -16.41 4.06
CA PRO A 170 -3.83 -17.07 3.40
C PRO A 170 -3.66 -16.74 1.91
N ASN A 171 -4.65 -16.13 1.27
CA ASN A 171 -4.61 -15.76 -0.15
C ASN A 171 -4.06 -14.34 -0.39
N VAL A 172 -3.83 -13.55 0.66
CA VAL A 172 -3.26 -12.20 0.54
C VAL A 172 -1.81 -12.18 1.04
N PHE A 173 -1.05 -11.17 0.62
CA PHE A 173 0.31 -10.96 1.11
C PHE A 173 0.29 -10.00 2.30
N ALA A 174 0.25 -10.52 3.52
CA ALA A 174 0.40 -9.71 4.73
C ALA A 174 1.86 -9.31 4.93
N VAL A 175 2.10 -8.01 5.05
CA VAL A 175 3.45 -7.43 5.07
C VAL A 175 3.77 -6.87 6.46
N GLY A 176 4.78 -7.46 7.09
CA GLY A 176 5.38 -6.98 8.33
C GLY A 176 6.40 -5.86 8.08
N ALA A 177 6.73 -5.10 9.13
CA ALA A 177 7.65 -3.97 9.06
C ALA A 177 9.06 -4.32 9.55
N THR A 178 10.06 -3.71 8.93
CA THR A 178 11.46 -3.66 9.38
C THR A 178 11.91 -2.22 9.55
N ASP A 179 12.90 -1.99 10.40
CA ASP A 179 13.65 -0.75 10.47
C ASP A 179 14.93 -0.79 9.62
N ILE A 180 15.66 0.32 9.63
CA ILE A 180 16.91 0.50 8.88
C ILE A 180 18.04 -0.46 9.30
N ASN A 181 17.88 -1.15 10.43
CA ASN A 181 18.84 -2.12 10.96
C ASN A 181 18.44 -3.57 10.72
N ASP A 182 17.46 -3.82 9.84
CA ASP A 182 16.87 -5.14 9.59
C ASP A 182 16.22 -5.75 10.85
N VAL A 183 15.79 -4.90 11.78
CA VAL A 183 15.08 -5.32 12.99
C VAL A 183 13.58 -5.15 12.78
N VAL A 184 12.79 -6.14 13.18
CA VAL A 184 11.33 -6.03 13.24
C VAL A 184 10.96 -5.10 14.41
N PRO A 185 10.39 -3.91 14.16
CA PRO A 185 10.02 -2.98 15.23
C PRO A 185 8.96 -3.59 16.13
N LYS A 186 8.95 -3.22 17.41
CA LYS A 186 8.00 -3.75 18.41
C LYS A 186 6.52 -3.56 18.04
N PHE A 187 6.21 -2.58 17.20
CA PHE A 187 4.84 -2.36 16.75
C PHE A 187 4.42 -3.38 15.68
N SER A 188 5.33 -3.93 14.87
CA SER A 188 4.94 -4.81 13.78
C SER A 188 4.30 -6.07 14.34
N ASP A 189 3.12 -6.42 13.84
CA ASP A 189 2.61 -7.76 14.06
C ASP A 189 3.53 -8.77 13.36
N VAL A 190 3.58 -9.99 13.90
CA VAL A 190 4.48 -11.08 13.54
C VAL A 190 3.70 -12.40 13.45
N GLY A 191 4.38 -13.50 13.13
CA GLY A 191 3.77 -14.84 13.15
C GLY A 191 3.60 -15.43 11.76
N GLU A 192 2.96 -16.61 11.69
CA GLU A 192 2.88 -17.41 10.47
C GLU A 192 2.05 -16.78 9.35
N CYS A 193 1.11 -15.88 9.70
CA CYS A 193 0.31 -15.16 8.72
C CYS A 193 1.09 -14.03 8.02
N VAL A 194 2.26 -13.62 8.53
CA VAL A 194 3.11 -12.65 7.84
C VAL A 194 3.83 -13.33 6.69
N ALA A 195 3.50 -12.94 5.46
CA ALA A 195 4.08 -13.52 4.25
C ALA A 195 5.49 -13.00 3.97
N ILE A 196 5.75 -11.72 4.25
CA ILE A 196 7.03 -11.06 3.98
C ILE A 196 7.21 -9.83 4.87
N TYR A 197 8.46 -9.44 5.10
CA TYR A 197 8.82 -8.18 5.75
C TYR A 197 9.34 -7.17 4.74
N ALA A 198 9.00 -5.90 4.94
CA ALA A 198 9.51 -4.79 4.14
C ALA A 198 9.80 -3.56 5.02
N PRO A 199 10.56 -2.56 4.52
CA PRO A 199 10.85 -1.33 5.25
C PRO A 199 9.57 -0.61 5.70
N GLY A 200 9.41 -0.41 7.02
CA GLY A 200 8.19 0.16 7.60
C GLY A 200 8.40 1.17 8.72
N ALA A 201 9.62 1.34 9.25
CA ALA A 201 9.92 2.37 10.26
C ALA A 201 10.71 3.55 9.66
N GLY A 202 10.31 4.79 9.94
CA GLY A 202 10.99 5.99 9.43
C GLY A 202 10.95 6.08 7.91
N ILE A 203 9.82 5.75 7.29
CA ILE A 203 9.66 5.74 5.84
C ILE A 203 9.22 7.12 5.35
N VAL A 204 10.05 7.72 4.50
CA VAL A 204 9.76 8.99 3.83
C VAL A 204 9.03 8.75 2.52
N SER A 205 7.92 9.46 2.33
CA SER A 205 7.10 9.45 1.11
C SER A 205 6.35 10.79 0.94
N SER A 206 5.68 10.94 -0.20
CA SER A 206 4.79 12.07 -0.53
C SER A 206 3.74 12.29 0.54
N TYR A 207 3.34 13.53 0.77
CA TYR A 207 2.32 13.86 1.76
C TYR A 207 1.45 15.02 1.29
N ILE A 208 0.32 15.21 1.97
CA ILE A 208 -0.53 16.38 1.76
C ILE A 208 0.11 17.65 2.34
N GLY A 209 -0.45 18.82 1.99
CA GLY A 209 0.00 20.13 2.51
C GLY A 209 0.80 20.97 1.50
N GLY A 210 1.18 20.38 0.37
CA GLY A 210 1.86 21.03 -0.74
C GLY A 210 2.12 20.03 -1.87
N VAL A 211 2.43 20.53 -3.06
CA VAL A 211 2.66 19.70 -4.26
C VAL A 211 3.98 18.93 -4.22
N ASP A 212 4.89 19.27 -3.31
CA ASP A 212 6.21 18.70 -3.09
C ASP A 212 6.43 18.26 -1.63
N SER A 213 5.35 18.18 -0.85
CA SER A 213 5.41 17.87 0.58
C SER A 213 5.75 16.41 0.84
N SER A 214 6.55 16.14 1.86
CA SER A 214 6.89 14.78 2.28
C SER A 214 6.76 14.61 3.79
N LYS A 215 6.61 13.37 4.24
CA LYS A 215 6.52 13.02 5.67
C LYS A 215 7.20 11.69 5.95
N SER A 216 7.85 11.61 7.11
CA SER A 216 8.33 10.33 7.67
C SER A 216 7.23 9.70 8.51
N MET A 217 6.92 8.42 8.27
CA MET A 217 5.91 7.66 8.99
C MET A 217 6.39 6.26 9.34
N ASP A 218 5.82 5.70 10.40
CA ASP A 218 6.06 4.33 10.88
C ASP A 218 4.78 3.49 10.73
N GLY A 219 4.94 2.24 10.34
CA GLY A 219 3.88 1.25 10.36
C GLY A 219 4.03 0.17 9.30
N THR A 220 3.35 -0.96 9.50
CA THR A 220 3.16 -1.97 8.45
C THR A 220 2.41 -1.42 7.24
N SER A 221 1.64 -0.34 7.43
CA SER A 221 1.05 0.47 6.35
C SER A 221 2.07 1.11 5.42
N MET A 222 3.30 1.37 5.88
CA MET A 222 4.41 1.87 5.07
C MET A 222 5.25 0.72 4.48
N ALA A 223 5.18 -0.47 5.07
CA ALA A 223 5.84 -1.67 4.56
C ALA A 223 5.09 -2.28 3.36
N SER A 224 3.77 -2.48 3.48
CA SER A 224 2.90 -3.01 2.41
C SER A 224 3.12 -2.37 1.03
N PRO A 225 3.16 -1.03 0.87
CA PRO A 225 3.33 -0.41 -0.44
C PRO A 225 4.68 -0.68 -1.11
N HIS A 226 5.73 -1.04 -0.36
CA HIS A 226 6.98 -1.48 -0.98
C HIS A 226 6.75 -2.77 -1.77
N VAL A 227 6.05 -3.75 -1.17
CA VAL A 227 5.79 -5.05 -1.78
C VAL A 227 4.79 -4.92 -2.93
N ALA A 228 3.76 -4.09 -2.78
CA ALA A 228 2.83 -3.78 -3.87
C ALA A 228 3.55 -3.15 -5.08
N GLY A 229 4.52 -2.26 -4.84
CA GLY A 229 5.36 -1.68 -5.88
C GLY A 229 6.29 -2.71 -6.55
N ILE A 230 6.91 -3.60 -5.77
CA ILE A 230 7.73 -4.69 -6.32
C ILE A 230 6.88 -5.59 -7.23
N ALA A 231 5.67 -5.96 -6.78
CA ALA A 231 4.75 -6.75 -7.58
C ALA A 231 4.35 -6.05 -8.88
N ALA A 232 4.09 -4.73 -8.84
CA ALA A 232 3.82 -3.95 -10.05
C ALA A 232 5.00 -3.98 -11.03
N ASN A 233 6.24 -3.87 -10.55
CA ASN A 233 7.44 -4.01 -11.40
C ASN A 233 7.56 -5.40 -12.02
N LEU A 234 7.26 -6.46 -11.26
CA LEU A 234 7.36 -7.84 -11.75
C LEU A 234 6.26 -8.22 -12.75
N MET A 235 5.16 -7.46 -12.79
CA MET A 235 4.02 -7.72 -13.67
C MET A 235 4.07 -6.94 -15.00
N SER A 236 4.92 -5.91 -15.13
CA SER A 236 5.08 -5.12 -16.36
C SER A 236 6.00 -5.78 -17.37
#